data_AF-A0A6L9YP10-F1
#
_entry.id   AF-A0A6L9YP10-F1
#
_cell.length_a   1.000
_cell.length_b   1.000
_cell.length_c   1.000
_cell.angle_alpha   90.00
_cell.angle_beta   90.00
_cell.angle_gamma   90.00
#
_symmetry.space_group_name_H-M   'P 1'
#
loop_
_entity.id
_entity.type
_entity.pdbx_description
1 polymer ?
#
loop_
_entity_poly.entity_id
_entity_poly.type
_entity_poly.pdbx_seq_one_letter_code
_entity_poly.pdbx_strand_id
1 'polypeptide(L)'
;MKLSYLDFCPSLNNIIATGKSIDQNNNTIPVSGLSSINNIKVLREIILAKRPQKTLEIGLAYGGSALTILASLQEIHKDNNFLHTAIDPFQKKSWKNSALAVLDAENLSQRFRFIEDFYYLSLPQIVKSQ
;
A
#
# COMPACT_ATOMS: atom_id res chain seq x y z
N MET A 1 -12.22 -2.98 -16.88
CA MET A 1 -11.83 -1.79 -17.69
C MET A 1 -10.41 -1.41 -17.27
N LYS A 2 -9.44 -1.41 -18.18
CA LYS A 2 -8.07 -0.98 -17.87
C LYS A 2 -8.07 0.55 -17.81
N LEU A 3 -7.67 1.14 -16.68
CA LEU A 3 -7.62 2.59 -16.51
C LEU A 3 -6.17 3.02 -16.73
N SER A 4 -5.89 3.73 -17.83
CA SER A 4 -4.53 4.22 -18.17
C SER A 4 -3.92 5.07 -17.05
N TYR A 5 -4.77 5.74 -16.26
CA TYR A 5 -4.33 6.50 -15.08
C TYR A 5 -3.59 5.64 -14.03
N LEU A 6 -3.84 4.33 -13.97
CA LEU A 6 -3.23 3.42 -12.99
C LEU A 6 -1.98 2.72 -13.51
N ASP A 7 -1.45 3.12 -14.67
CA ASP A 7 -0.27 2.47 -15.27
C ASP A 7 1.00 2.60 -14.41
N PHE A 8 1.02 3.51 -13.44
CA PHE A 8 2.09 3.63 -12.44
C PHE A 8 2.16 2.44 -11.46
N CYS A 9 1.10 1.64 -11.33
CA CYS A 9 1.07 0.44 -10.49
C CYS A 9 0.20 -0.67 -11.15
N PRO A 10 0.82 -1.58 -11.91
CA PRO A 10 0.13 -2.66 -12.62
C PRO A 10 -0.77 -3.52 -11.72
N SER A 11 -0.29 -3.92 -10.54
CA SER A 11 -1.11 -4.74 -9.62
C SER A 11 -2.31 -3.98 -9.08
N LEU A 12 -2.20 -2.68 -8.77
CA LEU A 12 -3.36 -1.88 -8.36
C LEU A 12 -4.40 -1.78 -9.49
N ASN A 13 -3.95 -1.58 -10.73
CA ASN A 13 -4.83 -1.58 -11.90
C ASN A 13 -5.55 -2.93 -12.05
N ASN A 14 -4.82 -4.04 -11.90
CA ASN A 14 -5.41 -5.38 -11.95
C ASN A 14 -6.43 -5.62 -10.83
N ILE A 15 -6.13 -5.22 -9.60
CA ILE A 15 -7.05 -5.35 -8.46
C ILE A 15 -8.34 -4.60 -8.72
N ILE A 16 -8.26 -3.35 -9.17
CA ILE A 16 -9.44 -2.52 -9.47
C ILE A 16 -10.24 -3.07 -10.65
N ALA A 17 -9.55 -3.55 -11.69
CA ALA A 17 -10.22 -4.07 -12.88
C ALA A 17 -10.95 -5.39 -12.63
N THR A 18 -10.44 -6.23 -11.72
CA THR A 18 -10.93 -7.60 -11.51
C THR A 18 -11.71 -7.79 -10.20
N GLY A 19 -11.53 -6.89 -9.22
CA GLY A 19 -12.02 -7.09 -7.85
C GLY A 19 -11.34 -8.25 -7.13
N LYS A 20 -10.15 -8.65 -7.58
CA LYS A 20 -9.40 -9.79 -7.05
C LYS A 20 -7.96 -9.40 -6.73
N SER A 21 -7.40 -10.05 -5.72
CA SER A 21 -6.01 -9.90 -5.29
C SER A 21 -5.36 -11.27 -5.11
N ILE A 22 -4.11 -11.32 -4.66
CA ILE A 22 -3.40 -12.55 -4.26
C ILE A 22 -3.19 -12.60 -2.75
N ASP A 23 -3.12 -13.80 -2.18
CA ASP A 23 -2.65 -14.04 -0.81
C ASP A 23 -1.16 -14.43 -0.77
N GLN A 24 -0.61 -14.65 0.42
CA GLN A 24 0.78 -15.07 0.63
C GLN A 24 1.19 -16.39 -0.07
N ASN A 25 0.22 -17.21 -0.49
CA ASN A 25 0.45 -18.48 -1.19
C ASN A 25 0.19 -18.32 -2.70
N ASN A 26 0.09 -17.09 -3.21
CA ASN A 26 -0.29 -16.75 -4.58
C ASN A 26 -1.69 -17.22 -5.01
N ASN A 27 -2.58 -17.56 -4.07
CA ASN A 27 -3.97 -17.87 -4.42
C ASN A 27 -4.72 -16.59 -4.74
N THR A 28 -5.57 -16.64 -5.77
CA THR A 28 -6.47 -15.52 -6.08
C THR A 28 -7.60 -15.45 -5.06
N ILE A 29 -7.83 -14.28 -4.47
CA ILE A 29 -8.88 -14.02 -3.49
C ILE A 29 -9.76 -12.82 -3.91
N PRO A 30 -11.06 -12.82 -3.57
CA PRO A 30 -11.91 -11.65 -3.82
C PRO A 30 -11.54 -10.49 -2.86
N VAL A 31 -11.64 -9.26 -3.36
CA VAL A 31 -11.46 -8.03 -2.60
C VAL A 31 -12.83 -7.51 -2.17
N SER A 32 -13.06 -7.40 -0.86
CA SER A 32 -14.33 -6.91 -0.30
C SER A 32 -14.32 -5.40 0.02
N GLY A 33 -13.17 -4.75 -0.04
CA GLY A 33 -13.03 -3.32 0.20
C GLY A 33 -11.68 -2.79 -0.26
N LEU A 34 -11.67 -1.61 -0.86
CA LEU A 34 -10.47 -0.91 -1.32
C LEU A 34 -10.73 0.60 -1.30
N SER A 35 -9.67 1.42 -1.23
CA SER A 35 -9.77 2.85 -1.51
C SER A 35 -10.43 3.08 -2.87
N SER A 36 -11.39 4.00 -2.91
CA SER A 36 -12.07 4.37 -4.15
C SER A 36 -11.07 4.93 -5.17
N ILE A 37 -11.41 4.87 -6.46
CA ILE A 37 -10.57 5.44 -7.53
C ILE A 37 -10.32 6.95 -7.30
N ASN A 38 -11.32 7.68 -6.79
CA ASN A 38 -11.16 9.10 -6.48
C ASN A 38 -10.18 9.32 -5.32
N ASN A 39 -10.23 8.49 -4.27
CA ASN A 39 -9.25 8.56 -3.18
C ASN A 39 -7.84 8.23 -3.67
N ILE A 40 -7.70 7.22 -4.54
CA ILE A 40 -6.41 6.85 -5.16
C ILE A 40 -5.85 8.02 -5.96
N LYS A 41 -6.68 8.69 -6.77
CA LYS A 41 -6.29 9.87 -7.53
C LYS A 41 -5.76 10.98 -6.62
N VAL A 42 -6.56 11.39 -5.65
CA VAL A 42 -6.20 12.48 -4.74
C VAL A 42 -4.94 12.14 -3.95
N LEU A 43 -4.83 10.91 -3.45
CA LEU A 43 -3.65 10.46 -2.70
C LEU A 43 -2.39 10.53 -3.55
N ARG A 44 -2.44 10.06 -4.81
CA ARG A 44 -1.32 10.16 -5.73
C ARG A 44 -0.92 11.61 -6.00
N GLU A 45 -1.86 12.50 -6.29
CA GLU A 45 -1.56 13.92 -6.50
C GLU A 45 -0.88 14.56 -5.28
N ILE A 46 -1.31 14.21 -4.05
CA ILE A 46 -0.65 14.67 -2.83
C ILE A 46 0.80 14.17 -2.76
N ILE A 47 1.05 12.89 -3.05
CA ILE A 47 2.41 12.33 -3.03
C ILE A 47 3.31 12.99 -4.09
N LEU A 48 2.80 13.18 -5.31
CA LEU A 48 3.55 13.82 -6.40
C LEU A 48 3.87 15.29 -6.07
N ALA A 49 2.92 16.02 -5.48
CA ALA A 49 3.10 17.43 -5.12
C ALA A 49 4.02 17.63 -3.90
N LYS A 50 3.89 16.80 -2.87
CA LYS A 50 4.65 16.94 -1.61
C LYS A 50 6.00 16.23 -1.62
N ARG A 51 6.16 15.22 -2.46
CA ARG A 51 7.37 14.40 -2.62
C ARG A 51 7.98 13.94 -1.28
N PRO A 52 7.20 13.41 -0.32
CA PRO A 52 7.71 13.08 1.01
C PRO A 52 8.73 11.94 0.93
N GLN A 53 9.72 11.93 1.82
CA GLN A 53 10.65 10.79 1.96
C GLN A 53 10.13 9.73 2.93
N LYS A 54 9.32 10.12 3.92
CA LYS A 54 8.75 9.23 4.92
C LYS A 54 7.24 9.44 4.99
N THR A 55 6.49 8.35 4.96
CA THR A 55 5.03 8.36 5.06
C THR A 55 4.55 7.31 6.05
N LEU A 56 3.37 7.55 6.62
CA LEU A 56 2.72 6.67 7.58
C LEU A 56 1.23 6.56 7.22
N GLU A 57 0.69 5.34 7.21
CA GLU A 57 -0.75 5.08 7.12
C GLU A 57 -1.25 4.21 8.29
N ILE A 58 -2.51 4.39 8.66
CA ILE A 58 -3.24 3.58 9.64
C ILE A 58 -4.34 2.84 8.88
N GLY A 59 -4.30 1.51 8.93
CA GLY A 59 -5.09 0.63 8.07
C GLY A 59 -4.37 0.35 6.76
N LEU A 60 -4.32 -0.94 6.39
CA LEU A 60 -3.67 -1.44 5.18
C LEU A 60 -4.66 -2.27 4.33
N ALA A 61 -5.50 -3.09 4.97
CA ALA A 61 -6.47 -3.96 4.28
C ALA A 61 -5.89 -4.70 3.05
N TYR A 62 -6.47 -4.55 1.86
CA TYR A 62 -5.94 -5.13 0.62
C TYR A 62 -4.84 -4.29 -0.08
N GLY A 63 -4.39 -3.19 0.54
CA GLY A 63 -3.19 -2.44 0.12
C GLY A 63 -3.39 -1.35 -0.92
N GLY A 64 -4.62 -0.96 -1.26
CA GLY A 64 -4.87 0.02 -2.33
C GLY A 64 -4.19 1.39 -2.11
N SER A 65 -4.26 1.93 -0.90
CA SER A 65 -3.54 3.16 -0.52
C SER A 65 -2.03 2.96 -0.51
N ALA A 66 -1.56 1.89 0.13
CA ALA A 66 -0.13 1.55 0.21
C ALA A 66 0.52 1.44 -1.18
N LEU A 67 -0.11 0.68 -2.10
CA LEU A 67 0.33 0.53 -3.48
C LEU A 67 0.40 1.88 -4.18
N THR A 68 -0.62 2.72 -3.97
CA THR A 68 -0.65 4.08 -4.53
C THR A 68 0.52 4.91 -4.03
N ILE A 69 0.77 4.91 -2.72
CA ILE A 69 1.83 5.70 -2.08
C ILE A 69 3.20 5.18 -2.54
N LEU A 70 3.47 3.89 -2.37
CA LEU A 70 4.77 3.29 -2.65
C LEU A 70 5.16 3.37 -4.12
N ALA A 71 4.25 3.04 -5.05
CA ALA A 71 4.54 3.14 -6.47
C ALA A 71 4.80 4.59 -6.90
N SER A 72 4.03 5.54 -6.37
CA SER A 72 4.24 6.97 -6.62
C SER A 72 5.57 7.47 -6.05
N LEU A 73 5.97 7.01 -4.86
CA LEU A 73 7.26 7.33 -4.25
C LEU A 73 8.43 6.76 -5.06
N GLN A 74 8.33 5.50 -5.51
CA GLN A 74 9.35 4.86 -6.35
C GLN A 74 9.52 5.58 -7.70
N GLU A 75 8.44 6.11 -8.26
CA GLU A 75 8.48 6.89 -9.48
C GLU A 75 9.27 8.19 -9.29
N ILE A 76 9.05 8.92 -8.19
CA ILE A 76 9.61 10.25 -7.97
C ILE A 76 10.99 10.25 -7.29
N HIS A 77 11.33 9.23 -6.50
CA HIS A 77 12.60 9.09 -5.78
C HIS A 77 13.45 7.97 -6.39
N LYS A 78 14.15 8.29 -7.48
CA LYS A 78 14.97 7.32 -8.25
C LYS A 78 16.18 6.79 -7.48
N ASP A 79 16.60 7.48 -6.44
CA ASP A 79 17.65 7.05 -5.50
C ASP A 79 17.15 6.00 -4.48
N ASN A 80 15.86 5.65 -4.53
CA ASN A 80 15.18 4.79 -3.57
C ASN A 80 15.27 5.30 -2.12
N ASN A 81 15.42 6.61 -1.92
CA ASN A 81 15.52 7.22 -0.58
C ASN A 81 14.13 7.61 -0.04
N PHE A 82 13.30 6.60 0.19
CA PHE A 82 11.98 6.78 0.81
C PHE A 82 11.59 5.57 1.68
N LEU A 83 10.62 5.76 2.57
CA LEU A 83 10.04 4.68 3.37
C LEU A 83 8.56 4.94 3.60
N HIS A 84 7.73 3.94 3.31
CA HIS A 84 6.33 3.95 3.71
C HIS A 84 6.13 3.00 4.90
N THR A 85 5.49 3.48 5.96
CA THR A 85 5.06 2.63 7.09
C THR A 85 3.55 2.46 7.07
N ALA A 86 3.06 1.24 7.26
CA ALA A 86 1.65 0.97 7.52
C ALA A 86 1.46 0.22 8.85
N ILE A 87 0.35 0.51 9.52
CA ILE A 87 -0.06 -0.16 10.76
C ILE A 87 -1.45 -0.77 10.54
N ASP A 88 -1.59 -2.08 10.67
CA ASP A 88 -2.88 -2.77 10.55
C ASP A 88 -2.87 -4.08 11.35
N PRO A 89 -3.79 -4.28 12.31
CA PRO A 89 -3.77 -5.45 13.20
C PRO A 89 -4.36 -6.73 12.57
N PHE A 90 -4.82 -6.67 11.31
CA PHE A 90 -5.67 -7.71 10.72
C PHE A 90 -5.14 -8.28 9.41
N GLN A 91 -3.89 -7.99 9.00
CA GLN A 91 -3.33 -8.55 7.76
C GLN A 91 -3.42 -10.07 7.73
N LYS A 92 -2.93 -10.75 8.77
CA LYS A 92 -2.99 -12.21 8.83
C LYS A 92 -4.41 -12.72 9.07
N LYS A 93 -5.15 -12.08 9.98
CA LYS A 93 -6.45 -12.58 10.48
C LYS A 93 -7.61 -12.36 9.51
N SER A 94 -7.63 -11.24 8.78
CA SER A 94 -8.77 -10.82 7.96
C SER A 94 -8.43 -10.62 6.49
N TRP A 95 -7.19 -10.22 6.18
CA TRP A 95 -6.79 -9.86 4.81
C TRP A 95 -5.90 -10.90 4.13
N LYS A 96 -5.66 -12.06 4.76
CA LYS A 96 -4.84 -13.17 4.25
C LYS A 96 -3.44 -12.74 3.80
N ASN A 97 -2.87 -11.73 4.45
CA ASN A 97 -1.60 -11.09 4.07
C ASN A 97 -1.58 -10.59 2.62
N SER A 98 -2.74 -10.23 2.06
CA SER A 98 -2.87 -9.91 0.64
C SER A 98 -2.08 -8.67 0.25
N ALA A 99 -2.12 -7.60 1.05
CA ALA A 99 -1.35 -6.40 0.75
C ALA A 99 0.15 -6.69 0.72
N LEU A 100 0.64 -7.52 1.66
CA LEU A 100 2.05 -7.89 1.72
C LEU A 100 2.48 -8.69 0.49
N ALA A 101 1.66 -9.66 0.07
CA ALA A 101 1.91 -10.47 -1.12
C ALA A 101 1.95 -9.62 -2.41
N VAL A 102 1.00 -8.69 -2.57
CA VAL A 102 0.96 -7.82 -3.75
C VAL A 102 2.12 -6.82 -3.75
N LEU A 103 2.46 -6.24 -2.61
CA LEU A 103 3.61 -5.33 -2.49
C LEU A 103 4.93 -6.02 -2.83
N ASP A 104 5.06 -7.30 -2.48
CA ASP A 104 6.22 -8.09 -2.88
C ASP A 104 6.25 -8.36 -4.39
N ALA A 105 5.10 -8.76 -4.97
CA ALA A 105 4.97 -8.97 -6.41
C ALA A 105 5.25 -7.71 -7.26
N GLU A 106 4.97 -6.51 -6.71
CA GLU A 106 5.28 -5.22 -7.31
C GLU A 106 6.71 -4.73 -7.02
N ASN A 107 7.54 -5.51 -6.32
CA ASN A 107 8.89 -5.11 -5.88
C ASN A 107 8.92 -3.84 -5.00
N LEU A 108 7.86 -3.60 -4.23
CA LEU A 108 7.72 -2.45 -3.32
C LEU A 108 8.03 -2.81 -1.86
N SER A 109 8.16 -4.11 -1.54
CA SER A 109 8.40 -4.61 -0.18
C SER A 109 9.68 -4.04 0.47
N GLN A 110 10.71 -3.77 -0.33
CA GLN A 110 12.02 -3.27 0.14
C GLN A 110 11.99 -1.83 0.70
N ARG A 111 10.92 -1.07 0.48
CA ARG A 111 10.73 0.31 0.98
C ARG A 111 9.46 0.44 1.80
N PHE A 112 9.02 -0.67 2.35
CA PHE A 112 7.82 -0.77 3.14
C PHE A 112 8.13 -1.32 4.53
N ARG A 113 7.61 -0.67 5.57
CA ARG A 113 7.63 -1.15 6.95
C ARG A 113 6.20 -1.46 7.37
N PHE A 114 5.93 -2.72 7.65
CA PHE A 114 4.63 -3.15 8.17
C PHE A 114 4.69 -3.40 9.66
N ILE A 115 3.67 -2.93 10.39
CA ILE A 115 3.49 -3.18 11.82
C ILE A 115 2.12 -3.81 12.02
N GLU A 116 2.08 -5.10 12.37
CA GLU A 116 0.84 -5.82 12.66
C GLU A 116 0.42 -5.60 14.12
N ASP A 117 -0.13 -4.42 14.41
CA ASP A 117 -0.58 -4.02 15.74
C ASP A 117 -1.71 -2.99 15.67
N PHE A 118 -2.37 -2.72 16.79
CA PHE A 118 -3.26 -1.60 16.93
C PHE A 118 -2.47 -0.29 16.95
N TYR A 119 -2.97 0.73 16.24
CA TYR A 119 -2.30 2.03 16.13
C TYR A 119 -2.08 2.70 17.50
N TYR A 120 -3.01 2.54 18.44
CA TYR A 120 -2.91 3.16 19.76
C TYR A 120 -1.83 2.52 20.65
N LEU A 121 -1.36 1.32 20.32
CA LEU A 121 -0.23 0.67 21.00
C LEU A 121 1.10 0.98 20.31
N SER A 122 1.10 1.00 18.97
CA SER A 122 2.31 1.13 18.15
C SER A 122 2.77 2.57 17.93
N LEU A 123 1.86 3.54 17.73
CA LEU A 123 2.22 4.94 17.48
C LEU A 123 3.08 5.55 18.60
N PRO A 124 2.79 5.35 19.90
CA PRO A 124 3.67 5.86 20.97
C PRO A 124 5.10 5.31 20.90
N GLN A 125 5.27 4.06 20.45
CA GLN A 125 6.60 3.46 20.32
C GLN A 125 7.36 4.04 19.12
N ILE A 126 6.67 4.30 18.01
CA ILE A 126 7.26 4.95 16.84
C ILE A 126 7.81 6.32 17.20
N VAL A 127 7.05 7.12 17.96
CA VAL A 127 7.49 8.46 18.41
C VAL A 127 8.75 8.37 19.28
N LYS A 128 8.84 7.39 20.18
CA LYS A 128 10.03 7.19 21.03
C LYS A 128 11.28 6.73 20.28
N SER A 129 11.09 6.10 19.13
CA SER A 129 12.17 5.52 18.30
C SER A 129 12.71 6.46 17.22
N GLN A 130 12.24 7.70 17.18
CA GLN A 130 12.81 8.77 16.34
C GLN A 130 13.93 9.49 17.08
#